data_AF-A0A504JTF2-F1
#
_entry.id   AF-A0A504JTF2-F1
#
_cell.length_a   1.000
_cell.length_b   1.000
_cell.length_c   1.000
_cell.angle_alpha   90.00
_cell.angle_beta   90.00
_cell.angle_gamma   90.00
#
_symmetry.space_group_name_H-M   'P 1'
#
loop_
_entity.id
_entity.type
_entity.pdbx_description
1 polymer ?
#
loop_
_entity_poly.entity_id
_entity_poly.type
_entity_poly.pdbx_seq_one_letter_code
_entity_poly.pdbx_strand_id
1 'polypeptide(L)' 'MTRHDALRDHLTSLKVWIEHWQTDRLCNLIPTESSLILAKAHADSALALLDRVEAEQKEAA' A
#
# COMPACT_ATOMS: atom_id res chain seq x y z
N MET A 1 3.76 -14.55 10.13
CA MET A 1 3.57 -13.11 9.86
C MET A 1 2.18 -12.73 10.35
N THR A 2 2.04 -11.74 11.22
CA THR A 2 0.71 -11.33 11.71
C THR A 2 -0.01 -10.48 10.65
N ARG A 3 -1.34 -10.34 10.74
CA ARG A 3 -2.09 -9.47 9.81
C ARG A 3 -1.66 -8.00 9.89
N HIS A 4 -1.28 -7.55 11.09
CA HIS A 4 -0.75 -6.21 11.30
C HIS A 4 0.60 -6.03 10.60
N ASP A 5 1.46 -7.06 10.59
CA ASP A 5 2.72 -7.04 9.84
C ASP A 5 2.44 -6.96 8.33
N ALA A 6 1.49 -7.74 7.81
CA ALA A 6 1.12 -7.71 6.40
C ALA A 6 0.56 -6.33 5.97
N LEU A 7 -0.27 -5.70 6.81
CA LEU A 7 -0.77 -4.34 6.56
C LEU A 7 0.38 -3.32 6.55
N ARG A 8 1.29 -3.41 7.52
CA ARG A 8 2.47 -2.55 7.58
C ARG A 8 3.36 -2.72 6.36
N ASP A 9 3.57 -3.95 5.89
CA ASP A 9 4.39 -4.25 4.73
C ASP A 9 3.81 -3.59 3.47
N HIS A 10 2.51 -3.73 3.23
CA HIS A 10 1.85 -3.07 2.08
C HIS A 10 1.93 -1.55 2.14
N LEU A 11 1.68 -0.95 3.31
CA LEU A 11 1.80 0.50 3.49
C LEU A 11 3.24 0.99 3.32
N THR A 12 4.22 0.21 3.79
CA THR A 12 5.65 0.53 3.64
C THR A 12 6.06 0.47 2.17
N SER A 13 5.67 -0.57 1.43
CA SER A 13 5.95 -0.67 0.00
C SER A 13 5.29 0.45 -0.80
N LEU A 14 4.05 0.83 -0.47
CA LEU A 14 3.38 1.97 -1.10
C LEU A 14 4.14 3.28 -0.83
N LYS A 15 4.56 3.49 0.42
CA LYS A 15 5.35 4.68 0.80
C LYS A 15 6.66 4.76 0.01
N VAL A 16 7.37 3.65 -0.15
CA VAL A 16 8.63 3.58 -0.94
C VAL A 16 8.39 4.01 -2.39
N TRP A 17 7.31 3.56 -3.03
CA TRP A 17 6.97 4.00 -4.39
C TRP A 17 6.71 5.50 -4.46
N ILE A 18 5.97 6.06 -3.51
CA ILE A 18 5.69 7.50 -3.46
C ILE A 18 6.97 8.31 -3.28
N GLU A 19 7.86 7.89 -2.38
CA GLU A 19 9.17 8.54 -2.15
C GLU A 19 10.05 8.46 -3.41
N HIS A 20 10.03 7.33 -4.11
CA HIS A 20 10.73 7.18 -5.38
C HIS A 20 10.22 8.19 -6.42
N TRP A 21 8.90 8.29 -6.61
CA TRP A 21 8.31 9.23 -7.56
C TRP A 21 8.54 10.70 -7.17
N GLN A 22 8.56 11.02 -5.87
CA GLN A 22 8.92 12.36 -5.40
C GLN A 22 10.36 12.72 -5.77
N THR A 23 11.27 11.75 -5.71
CA THR A 23 12.66 11.91 -6.12
C THR A 23 12.77 12.04 -7.65
N ASP A 24 12.03 11.21 -8.39
CA ASP A 24 11.97 11.24 -9.86
C ASP A 24 11.55 12.61 -10.42
N ARG A 25 10.69 13.35 -9.69
CA ARG A 25 10.30 14.71 -10.05
C ARG A 25 11.47 15.69 -10.09
N LEU A 26 12.54 15.46 -9.32
CA LEU A 26 13.76 16.27 -9.39
C LEU A 26 14.47 16.14 -10.74
N CYS A 27 14.18 15.06 -11.47
CA CYS A 27 14.74 14.74 -12.78
C CYS A 27 13.71 14.85 -13.92
N ASN A 28 12.52 15.43 -13.68
CA ASN A 28 11.38 15.47 -14.61
C ASN A 28 10.94 14.08 -15.12
N LEU A 29 11.17 13.04 -14.33
CA LEU A 29 10.68 11.70 -14.62
C LEU A 29 9.24 11.55 -14.11
N ILE A 30 8.47 10.72 -14.82
CA ILE A 30 7.11 10.34 -14.43
C ILE A 30 7.10 8.88 -13.96
N PRO A 31 6.18 8.49 -13.07
CA PRO A 31 5.98 7.11 -12.69
C PRO A 31 5.81 6.20 -13.91
N THR A 32 6.47 5.05 -13.91
CA THR A 32 6.22 4.02 -14.92
C THR A 32 4.86 3.37 -14.64
N GLU A 33 4.19 2.91 -15.70
CA GLU A 33 2.91 2.19 -15.56
C GLU A 33 3.03 0.98 -14.62
N SER A 34 4.13 0.22 -14.71
CA SER A 34 4.38 -0.92 -13.83
C SER A 34 4.51 -0.50 -12.36
N SER A 35 5.20 0.60 -12.07
CA SER A 35 5.31 1.10 -10.69
C SER A 35 3.95 1.54 -10.14
N LEU A 36 3.12 2.18 -10.96
CA LEU A 36 1.76 2.59 -10.58
C LEU A 36 0.88 1.37 -10.29
N ILE A 37 0.94 0.33 -11.13
CA ILE A 37 0.21 -0.93 -10.93
C ILE A 37 0.62 -1.59 -9.61
N LEU A 38 1.92 -1.67 -9.32
CA LEU A 38 2.43 -2.29 -8.10
C LEU A 38 2.02 -1.50 -6.84
N ALA A 39 2.15 -0.17 -6.88
CA ALA A 39 1.71 0.69 -5.79
C ALA A 39 0.20 0.57 -5.55
N LYS A 40 -0.61 0.55 -6.62
CA LYS A 40 -2.06 0.32 -6.51
C LYS A 40 -2.38 -1.04 -5.88
N ALA A 41 -1.70 -2.11 -6.31
CA ALA A 41 -1.90 -3.45 -5.75
C ALA A 41 -1.60 -3.50 -4.24
N HIS A 42 -0.58 -2.78 -3.76
CA HIS A 42 -0.31 -2.65 -2.33
C HIS A 42 -1.41 -1.87 -1.60
N ALA A 43 -1.89 -0.77 -2.18
CA ALA A 43 -2.99 0.01 -1.61
C ALA A 43 -4.29 -0.82 -1.51
N ASP A 44 -4.66 -1.52 -2.59
CA ASP A 44 -5.85 -2.38 -2.63
C ASP A 44 -5.74 -3.51 -1.58
N SER A 45 -4.56 -4.12 -1.46
CA SER A 45 -4.33 -5.21 -0.50
C SER A 45 -4.38 -4.72 0.94
N ALA A 46 -3.83 -3.53 1.23
CA ALA A 46 -3.93 -2.92 2.55
C ALA A 46 -5.38 -2.60 2.93
N LEU A 47 -6.15 -2.02 2.01
CA LEU A 47 -7.59 -1.74 2.23
C LEU A 47 -8.37 -3.04 2.48
N ALA A 48 -8.16 -4.07 1.67
CA ALA A 48 -8.83 -5.35 1.86
C ALA A 48 -8.51 -6.03 3.21
N LEU A 49 -7.29 -5.85 3.72
CA LEU A 49 -6.92 -6.32 5.06
C LEU A 49 -7.61 -5.50 6.16
N LEU A 50 -7.71 -4.18 5.99
CA LEU A 50 -8.40 -3.31 6.94
C LEU A 50 -9.90 -3.64 7.02
N ASP A 51 -10.56 -3.79 5.87
CA ASP A 51 -11.99 -4.15 5.78
C ASP A 51 -12.28 -5.47 6.53
N ARG A 52 -11.38 -6.46 6.41
CA ARG A 52 -11.50 -7.73 7.15
C ARG A 52 -11.36 -7.55 8.66
N VAL A 53 -10.42 -6.70 9.09
CA VAL A 53 -10.24 -6.40 10.52
C VAL A 53 -11.48 -5.69 11.07
N GLU A 54 -12.05 -4.74 10.33
CA GLU A 54 -13.28 -4.05 10.74
C GLU A 54 -14.49 -4.99 10.79
N ALA A 55 -14.61 -5.91 9.83
CA ALA A 55 -15.67 -6.92 9.83
C ALA A 55 -15.56 -7.84 11.05
N GLU A 56 -14.37 -8.37 11.34
CA GLU A 56 -14.13 -9.23 12.50
C GLU A 56 -14.41 -8.51 13.83
N GLN A 57 -14.07 -7.21 13.94
CA GLN A 57 -14.38 -6.43 15.14
C GLN A 57 -15.88 -6.23 15.35
N LYS A 58 -16.65 -6.07 14.26
CA LYS A 58 -18.12 -5.96 14.34
C LYS A 58 -18.79 -7.27 14.73
N GLU A 59 -18.26 -8.41 14.27
CA GLU A 59 -18.77 -9.73 14.64
C GLU A 59 -18.44 -10.11 16.09
N ALA A 60 -17.39 -9.53 16.67
CA ALA A 60 -16.96 -9.77 18.04
C ALA A 60 -17.62 -8.85 19.09
N ALA A 61 -18.42 -7.86 18.67
CA ALA A 61 -19.12 -6.90 19.52
C ALA A 61 -20.58 -7.31 19.76
#